data_AF-A0A7V1Q3B9-F1
#
_entry.id   AF-A0A7V1Q3B9-F1
#
_cell.length_a   1.000
_cell.length_b   1.000
_cell.length_c   1.000
_cell.angle_alpha   90.00
_cell.angle_beta   90.00
_cell.angle_gamma   90.00
#
_symmetry.space_group_name_H-M   'P 1'
#
loop_
_entity.id
_entity.type
_entity.pdbx_description
1 polymer ?
#
loop_
_entity_poly.entity_id
_entity_poly.type
_entity_poly.pdbx_seq_one_letter_code
_entity_poly.pdbx_strand_id
1 'polypeptide(L)' 'MGSRRWTPLLFPRSWQLVVVEVPADQLDHISRRNRQIWRQLAHVDPDLAREVEPFLNLCLANGNSIDTTVHSTL' A
#
# COMPACT_ATOMS: atom_id res chain seq x y z
N MET A 1 -1.31 24.34 3.18
CA MET A 1 -1.15 23.14 4.02
C MET A 1 -1.31 21.93 3.11
N GLY A 2 -0.26 21.12 2.94
CA GLY A 2 -0.31 19.97 2.02
C GLY A 2 -1.28 18.90 2.53
N SER A 3 -2.12 18.38 1.63
CA SER A 3 -3.00 17.25 1.93
C SER A 3 -2.15 16.04 2.30
N ARG A 4 -2.44 15.41 3.43
CA ARG A 4 -1.82 14.15 3.86
C ARG A 4 -2.76 12.99 3.59
N ARG A 5 -2.21 11.83 3.25
CA ARG A 5 -2.97 10.59 3.05
C ARG A 5 -2.29 9.42 3.73
N TRP A 6 -3.10 8.47 4.15
CA TRP A 6 -2.64 7.19 4.66
C TRP A 6 -2.31 6.25 3.52
N THR A 7 -1.14 5.62 3.56
CA THR A 7 -0.71 4.63 2.57
C THR A 7 0.17 3.56 3.24
N PRO A 8 0.08 2.29 2.82
CA PRO A 8 0.96 1.24 3.30
C PRO A 8 2.34 1.38 2.67
N LEU A 9 3.34 1.00 3.43
CA LEU A 9 4.70 0.78 2.97
C LEU A 9 4.99 -0.70 3.07
N LEU A 10 5.37 -1.30 1.94
CA LEU A 10 5.89 -2.66 1.90
C LEU A 10 7.40 -2.65 2.15
N PHE A 11 7.85 -3.44 3.11
CA PHE A 11 9.26 -3.58 3.45
C PHE A 11 9.86 -4.81 2.76
N PRO A 12 10.92 -4.66 1.96
CA PRO A 12 11.42 -5.73 1.08
C PRO A 12 12.17 -6.87 1.81
N ARG A 13 12.49 -6.72 3.10
CA ARG A 13 13.22 -7.73 3.88
C ARG A 13 12.32 -8.55 4.80
N SER A 14 11.31 -7.92 5.37
CA SER A 14 10.36 -8.55 6.28
C SER A 14 9.01 -8.84 5.64
N TRP A 15 8.77 -8.32 4.42
CA TRP A 15 7.48 -8.35 3.72
C TRP A 15 6.32 -7.78 4.53
N GLN A 16 6.64 -7.00 5.56
CA GLN A 16 5.66 -6.33 6.39
C GLN A 16 5.05 -5.15 5.65
N LEU A 17 3.75 -4.96 5.87
CA LEU A 17 2.99 -3.80 5.46
C LEU A 17 2.75 -2.91 6.68
N VAL A 18 3.13 -1.64 6.59
CA VAL A 18 2.87 -0.64 7.64
C VAL A 18 2.15 0.54 7.05
N VAL A 19 1.01 0.91 7.62
CA VAL A 19 0.23 2.08 7.18
C VAL A 19 0.80 3.33 7.83
N VAL A 20 1.19 4.30 7.01
CA VAL A 20 1.79 5.57 7.46
C VAL A 20 1.09 6.75 6.79
N GLU A 21 1.10 7.90 7.49
CA GLU A 21 0.63 9.16 6.94
C GLU A 21 1.75 9.84 6.15
N VAL A 22 1.49 10.16 4.89
CA VAL A 22 2.46 10.79 3.99
C VAL A 22 1.86 12.00 3.29
N PRO A 23 2.70 12.95 2.82
CA PRO A 23 2.26 13.99 1.91
C PRO A 23 1.64 13.38 0.63
N ALA A 24 0.52 13.93 0.16
CA ALA A 24 -0.21 13.39 -1.00
C ALA A 24 0.64 13.35 -2.28
N ASP A 25 1.59 14.26 -2.44
CA ASP A 25 2.57 14.29 -3.54
C ASP A 25 3.52 13.09 -3.56
N GLN A 26 3.68 12.39 -2.42
CA GLN A 26 4.50 11.18 -2.34
C GLN A 26 3.74 9.88 -2.63
N LEU A 27 2.41 9.92 -2.77
CA LEU A 27 1.61 8.71 -3.00
C LEU A 27 1.99 7.99 -4.28
N ASP A 28 2.24 8.72 -5.37
CA ASP A 28 2.65 8.13 -6.64
C ASP A 28 4.03 7.47 -6.51
N HIS A 29 4.95 8.10 -5.79
CA HIS A 29 6.27 7.56 -5.54
C HIS A 29 6.20 6.26 -4.72
N ILE A 30 5.43 6.27 -3.63
CA ILE A 30 5.24 5.12 -2.75
C ILE A 30 4.54 3.98 -3.49
N SER A 31 3.53 4.30 -4.30
CA SER A 31 2.81 3.33 -5.13
C SER A 31 3.73 2.63 -6.13
N ARG A 32 4.65 3.36 -6.76
CA ARG A 32 5.66 2.78 -7.66
C ARG A 32 6.66 1.91 -6.91
N ARG A 33 7.17 2.39 -5.79
CA ARG A 33 8.11 1.65 -4.92
C ARG A 33 7.49 0.33 -4.45
N ASN A 34 6.29 0.38 -3.92
CA ASN A 34 5.56 -0.78 -3.42
C ASN A 34 5.31 -1.81 -4.54
N ARG A 35 4.96 -1.38 -5.75
CA ARG A 35 4.83 -2.29 -6.90
C ARG A 35 6.14 -2.98 -7.28
N GLN A 36 7.27 -2.27 -7.22
CA GLN A 36 8.57 -2.88 -7.48
C GLN A 36 8.91 -3.94 -6.44
N ILE A 37 8.68 -3.65 -5.17
CA ILE A 37 8.92 -4.59 -4.06
C ILE A 37 7.99 -5.79 -4.15
N TRP A 38 6.71 -5.57 -4.47
CA TRP A 38 5.75 -6.66 -4.69
C TRP A 38 6.16 -7.57 -5.85
N ARG A 39 6.68 -7.02 -6.96
CA ARG A 39 7.20 -7.86 -8.06
C ARG A 39 8.38 -8.72 -7.62
N GLN A 40 9.24 -8.20 -6.75
CA GLN A 40 10.32 -9.00 -6.16
C GLN A 40 9.76 -10.08 -5.24
N LEU A 41 8.77 -9.74 -4.42
CA LEU A 41 8.07 -10.70 -3.57
C LEU A 41 7.42 -11.81 -4.40
N ALA A 42 6.68 -11.48 -5.46
CA ALA A 42 6.04 -12.45 -6.35
C ALA A 42 7.02 -13.40 -7.03
N HIS A 43 8.30 -13.00 -7.16
CA HIS A 43 9.36 -13.87 -7.67
C HIS A 43 9.92 -14.81 -6.61
N VAL A 44 10.02 -14.37 -5.36
CA VAL A 44 10.61 -15.12 -4.25
C VAL A 44 9.59 -16.02 -3.55
N ASP A 45 8.39 -15.49 -3.32
CA ASP A 45 7.27 -16.12 -2.61
C ASP A 45 5.93 -15.65 -3.22
N PRO A 46 5.41 -16.38 -4.22
CA PRO A 46 4.18 -16.01 -4.92
C PRO A 46 2.92 -16.16 -4.06
N ASP A 47 2.94 -17.03 -3.05
CA ASP A 47 1.80 -17.23 -2.15
C ASP A 47 1.66 -16.02 -1.23
N LEU A 48 2.76 -15.59 -0.60
CA LEU A 48 2.79 -14.37 0.19
C LEU A 48 2.48 -13.12 -0.65
N ALA A 49 2.93 -13.08 -1.91
CA ALA A 49 2.60 -11.99 -2.83
C ALA A 49 1.09 -11.86 -3.08
N ARG A 50 0.37 -12.98 -3.18
CA ARG A 50 -1.10 -13.01 -3.35
C ARG A 50 -1.83 -12.57 -2.09
N GLU A 51 -1.29 -12.85 -0.91
CA GLU A 51 -1.86 -12.37 0.36
C GLU A 51 -1.75 -10.85 0.50
N VAL A 52 -0.65 -10.24 0.07
CA VAL A 52 -0.43 -8.78 0.20
C VAL A 52 -0.98 -7.95 -0.97
N GLU A 53 -1.29 -8.58 -2.12
CA GLU A 53 -1.81 -7.95 -3.33
C GLU A 53 -3.08 -7.10 -3.10
N PRO A 54 -4.11 -7.55 -2.33
CA PRO A 54 -5.31 -6.77 -2.08
C PRO A 54 -5.03 -5.44 -1.35
N PHE A 55 -4.11 -5.47 -0.38
CA PHE A 55 -3.71 -4.28 0.37
C PHE A 55 -2.92 -3.30 -0.49
N LEU A 56 -2.06 -3.80 -1.37
CA LEU A 56 -1.37 -2.97 -2.36
C LEU A 56 -2.36 -2.32 -3.33
N ASN A 57 -3.32 -3.10 -3.85
CA ASN A 57 -4.33 -2.63 -4.78
C ASN A 57 -5.27 -1.60 -4.17
N LEU A 58 -5.66 -1.75 -2.90
CA LEU A 58 -6.41 -0.74 -2.14
C LEU A 58 -5.71 0.63 -2.20
N CYS A 59 -4.38 0.63 -2.16
CA CYS A 59 -3.60 1.86 -2.05
C CYS A 59 -3.23 2.46 -3.39
N LEU A 60 -3.20 1.63 -4.43
CA LEU A 60 -3.21 2.07 -5.83
C LEU A 60 -4.58 2.65 -6.23
N ALA A 61 -5.67 2.12 -5.67
CA ALA A 61 -7.04 2.58 -5.94
C ALA A 61 -7.40 3.87 -5.18
N ASN A 62 -6.94 4.03 -3.93
CA ASN A 62 -7.20 5.20 -3.07
C ASN A 62 -6.49 6.49 -3.50
N GLY A 63 -5.95 6.54 -4.72
CA GLY A 63 -5.72 7.80 -5.44
C GLY A 63 -7.01 8.59 -5.65
N ASN A 64 -8.16 7.91 -5.74
CA ASN A 64 -9.49 8.52 -5.84
C ASN A 64 -10.39 8.08 -4.68
N SER A 65 -10.83 9.05 -3.89
CA SER A 65 -11.90 8.94 -2.88
C SER A 65 -11.67 7.94 -1.75
N ILE A 66 -11.11 8.41 -0.64
CA ILE A 66 -11.48 7.88 0.68
C ILE A 66 -12.90 8.39 0.97
N ASP A 67 -13.90 7.70 0.43
CA ASP A 67 -15.28 7.71 0.92
C ASP A 67 -15.70 6.25 1.11
N THR A 68 -14.93 5.54 1.91
CA THR A 68 -15.31 4.19 2.33
C THR A 68 -14.88 4.03 3.77
N THR A 69 -15.75 4.54 4.63
CA THR A 69 -16.29 3.91 5.83
C THR A 69 -15.90 2.43 5.93
N VAL A 70 -14.68 2.13 6.36
CA VAL A 70 -14.37 0.81 6.91
C VAL A 70 -14.98 0.82 8.31
N HIS A 71 -16.23 0.37 8.35
CA HIS A 71 -16.93 0.00 9.57
C HIS A 71 -15.98 -0.80 10.47
N SER A 72 -15.49 -0.14 11.52
CA SER A 72 -15.01 -0.84 12.70
C SER A 72 -16.26 -1.41 13.38
N THR A 73 -16.53 -2.69 13.14
CA THR A 73 -17.46 -3.44 13.97
C THR A 73 -16.62 -4.48 14.73
N LEU A 74 -16.25 -4.11 15.96
CA LEU A 74 -16.06 -5.06 17.05
C LEU A 74 -17.37 -5.12 17.83
#